data_AF-A0A9D3LLH1-F1
#
_entry.id   AF-A0A9D3LLH1-F1
#
_cell.length_a   1.000
_cell.length_b   1.000
_cell.length_c   1.000
_cell.angle_alpha   90.00
_cell.angle_beta   90.00
_cell.angle_gamma   90.00
#
_symmetry.space_group_name_H-M   'P 1'
#
loop_
_entity.id
_entity.type
_entity.pdbx_description
1 polymer ?
#
loop_
_entity_poly.entity_id
_entity_poly.type
_entity_poly.pdbx_seq_one_letter_code
_entity_poly.pdbx_strand_id
1 'polypeptide(L)' 'MELLLISISLWILQCNLVRADSIIHIGAIFEENALRDDEIFQLAISDLSLNDDILQSEKITHSIKLIEPNNPFQAVQE' A
#
# COMPACT_ATOMS: atom_id res chain seq x y z
N MET A 1 -27.21 -26.90 12.83
CA MET A 1 -27.28 -25.44 13.03
C MET A 1 -25.87 -24.87 13.09
N GLU A 2 -25.01 -25.37 13.98
CA GLU A 2 -23.60 -24.98 14.14
C GLU A 2 -22.75 -25.02 12.86
N LEU A 3 -22.83 -26.09 12.06
CA LEU A 3 -22.04 -26.22 10.81
C LEU A 3 -22.36 -25.14 9.77
N LEU A 4 -23.60 -24.67 9.75
CA LEU A 4 -24.08 -23.65 8.81
C LEU A 4 -23.59 -22.26 9.24
N LEU A 5 -23.51 -22.01 10.55
CA LEU A 5 -22.90 -20.80 11.11
C LEU A 5 -21.38 -20.76 10.85
N ILE A 6 -20.69 -21.89 10.98
CA ILE A 6 -19.26 -22.02 10.67
C ILE A 6 -19.00 -21.80 9.17
N SER A 7 -19.84 -22.33 8.28
CA SER A 7 -19.66 -22.11 6.83
C SER A 7 -19.89 -20.65 6.45
N ILE A 8 -20.88 -19.98 7.05
CA ILE A 8 -21.15 -18.57 6.81
C ILE A 8 -20.03 -17.69 7.36
N SER A 9 -19.50 -17.99 8.55
CA SER A 9 -18.40 -17.22 9.14
C SER A 9 -17.09 -17.39 8.36
N LEU A 10 -16.79 -18.60 7.86
CA LEU A 10 -15.65 -18.81 6.96
C LEU A 10 -15.81 -18.02 5.66
N TRP A 11 -17.02 -17.99 5.10
CA TRP A 11 -17.31 -17.28 3.85
C TRP A 11 -17.17 -15.76 4.03
N ILE A 12 -17.69 -15.22 5.14
CA ILE A 12 -17.53 -13.80 5.51
C ILE A 12 -16.03 -13.47 5.74
N LEU A 13 -15.26 -14.36 6.38
CA LEU A 13 -13.83 -14.16 6.59
C LEU A 13 -13.06 -14.14 5.25
N GLN A 14 -13.39 -15.04 4.33
CA GLN A 14 -12.82 -15.05 2.97
C GLN A 14 -13.20 -13.81 2.16
N CYS A 15 -14.44 -13.31 2.27
CA CYS A 15 -14.88 -12.08 1.62
C CYS A 15 -14.15 -10.82 2.12
N ASN A 16 -13.76 -10.77 3.40
CA ASN A 16 -12.99 -9.66 3.95
C ASN A 16 -11.51 -9.71 3.54
N LEU A 17 -10.93 -10.91 3.38
CA LEU A 17 -9.53 -11.08 2.97
C LEU A 17 -9.29 -10.63 1.52
N VAL A 18 -10.26 -10.85 0.62
CA VAL A 18 -10.19 -10.43 -0.80
C VAL A 18 -10.43 -8.93 -0.98
N ARG A 19 -10.94 -8.22 0.03
CA ARG A 19 -11.22 -6.77 -0.01
C ARG A 19 -10.00 -5.92 0.42
N ALA A 20 -8.80 -6.50 0.45
CA ALA A 20 -7.58 -5.81 0.87
C ALA A 20 -6.81 -5.14 -0.29
N ASP A 21 -7.33 -5.18 -1.52
CA ASP A 21 -6.76 -4.40 -2.61
C ASP A 21 -7.28 -2.95 -2.49
N SER A 22 -6.43 -2.08 -1.93
CA SER A 22 -6.67 -0.64 -1.97
C SER A 22 -6.81 -0.17 -3.42
N ILE A 23 -7.79 0.70 -3.68
CA ILE A 23 -8.00 1.30 -5.01
C ILE A 23 -6.84 2.23 -5.37
N ILE A 24 -6.14 2.78 -4.37
CA ILE A 24 -5.06 3.76 -4.54
C ILE A 24 -3.72 3.09 -4.24
N HIS A 25 -3.03 2.67 -5.31
CA HIS A 25 -1.67 2.14 -5.23
C HIS A 25 -0.66 3.08 -5.90
N ILE A 26 0.38 3.47 -5.16
CA ILE A 26 1.43 4.38 -5.64
C ILE A 26 2.77 3.65 -5.73
N GLY A 27 3.43 3.72 -6.88
CA GLY A 27 4.82 3.30 -7.03
C GLY A 27 5.77 4.47 -6.79
N ALA A 28 6.83 4.27 -6.01
CA ALA A 28 7.92 5.22 -5.85
C ALA A 28 9.28 4.55 -6.14
N ILE A 29 10.19 5.29 -6.77
CA ILE A 29 11.56 4.86 -7.04
C ILE A 29 12.48 5.90 -6.43
N PHE A 30 13.36 5.46 -5.53
CA PHE A 30 14.36 6.31 -4.88
C PHE A 30 15.75 5.76 -5.13
N GLU A 31 16.74 6.64 -5.21
CA GLU A 31 18.14 6.22 -5.17
C GLU A 31 18.49 5.72 -3.75
N GLU A 32 19.45 4.81 -3.61
CA GLU A 32 19.85 4.24 -2.30
C GLU A 32 20.35 5.28 -1.29
N ASN A 33 20.87 6.40 -1.76
CA ASN A 33 21.31 7.53 -0.93
C ASN A 33 20.18 8.52 -0.58
N ALA A 34 18.97 8.35 -1.15
CA ALA A 34 17.81 9.23 -0.95
C ALA A 34 16.96 8.82 0.26
N LEU A 35 17.59 8.39 1.36
CA LEU A 35 16.91 7.92 2.57
C LEU A 35 15.90 8.93 3.13
N ARG A 36 16.21 10.23 3.01
CA ARG A 36 15.34 11.30 3.47
C ARG A 36 14.05 11.41 2.65
N ASP A 37 14.12 11.08 1.36
CA ASP A 37 12.95 11.13 0.49
C ASP A 37 11.98 9.99 0.81
N ASP A 38 12.51 8.79 1.12
CA ASP A 38 11.70 7.68 1.64
C ASP A 38 11.00 8.04 2.96
N GLU A 39 11.74 8.59 3.93
CA GLU A 39 11.17 9.02 5.21
C GLU A 39 10.05 10.07 5.05
N ILE A 40 10.30 11.09 4.23
CA ILE A 40 9.30 12.15 3.98
C ILE A 40 8.10 11.58 3.20
N PHE A 41 8.33 10.68 2.25
CA PHE A 41 7.27 10.01 1.51
C PHE A 41 6.36 9.22 2.46
N GLN A 42 6.93 8.40 3.35
CA GLN A 42 6.16 7.65 4.35
C GLN A 42 5.37 8.57 5.28
N LEU A 43 5.98 9.68 5.72
CA LEU A 43 5.31 10.65 6.58
C LEU A 43 4.12 11.31 5.86
N ALA A 44 4.28 11.70 4.60
CA ALA A 44 3.19 12.29 3.81
C ALA A 44 2.03 11.30 3.61
N ILE A 45 2.33 10.02 3.37
CA ILE A 45 1.30 8.97 3.28
C ILE A 45 0.58 8.82 4.63
N SER A 46 1.32 8.81 5.73
CA SER A 46 0.74 8.77 7.08
C SER A 46 -0.19 9.96 7.32
N ASP A 47 0.25 11.18 7.04
CA ASP A 47 -0.54 12.40 7.22
C ASP A 47 -1.84 12.38 6.40
N LEU A 48 -1.77 11.91 5.15
CA LEU A 48 -2.95 11.75 4.29
C LEU A 48 -3.91 10.67 4.79
N SER A 49 -3.38 9.58 5.37
CA SER A 49 -4.20 8.49 5.91
C SER A 49 -4.89 8.83 7.23
N LEU A 50 -4.38 9.80 7.98
CA LEU A 50 -4.97 10.31 9.22
C LEU A 50 -6.02 11.41 8.94
N ASN A 51 -6.04 11.96 7.72
CA ASN A 51 -6.93 13.04 7.34
C ASN A 51 -8.21 12.50 6.69
N ASP A 52 -9.23 12.32 7.52
CA ASP A 52 -10.56 11.84 7.13
C ASP A 52 -11.30 12.80 6.18
N ASP A 53 -10.84 14.02 5.94
CA ASP A 53 -11.47 14.94 4.98
C ASP A 53 -10.99 14.71 3.52
N ILE A 54 -9.90 13.97 3.33
CA ILE A 54 -9.26 13.78 2.01
C ILE A 54 -9.56 12.39 1.44
N LEU A 55 -9.37 11.32 2.24
CA LEU A 55 -9.58 9.94 1.82
C LEU A 55 -10.38 9.17 2.88
N GLN A 56 -11.67 9.49 2.99
CA GLN A 56 -12.51 9.00 4.09
C GLN A 56 -12.76 7.47 4.08
N SER A 57 -12.67 6.83 2.92
CA SER A 57 -12.98 5.39 2.75
C SER A 57 -11.85 4.59 2.12
N GLU A 58 -10.76 5.24 1.72
CA GLU A 58 -9.69 4.63 0.94
C GLU A 58 -8.36 4.75 1.67
N LYS A 59 -7.63 3.64 1.77
CA LYS A 59 -6.27 3.62 2.29
C LYS A 59 -5.30 3.76 1.13
N ILE A 60 -4.27 4.60 1.23
CA ILE A 60 -3.19 4.59 0.23
C ILE A 60 -2.28 3.38 0.49
N THR A 61 -2.05 2.57 -0.54
CA THR A 61 -1.00 1.54 -0.54
C THR A 61 0.14 1.96 -1.45
N HIS A 62 1.36 1.47 -1.18
CA HIS A 62 2.51 1.86 -1.96
C HIS A 62 3.54 0.73 -2.08
N SER A 63 4.37 0.82 -3.11
CA SER A 63 5.54 -0.01 -3.33
C SER A 63 6.75 0.89 -3.61
N ILE A 64 7.88 0.60 -2.97
CA ILE A 64 9.11 1.40 -3.10
C ILE A 64 10.21 0.53 -3.68
N LYS A 65 10.87 1.03 -4.73
CA LYS A 65 12.04 0.42 -5.34
C LYS A 65 13.25 1.30 -5.11
N LEU A 66 14.27 0.76 -4.44
CA LEU A 66 15.56 1.42 -4.31
C LEU A 66 16.45 1.06 -5.51
N ILE A 67 17.15 2.05 -6.06
CA ILE A 67 18.04 1.89 -7.21
C ILE A 67 19.43 2.46 -6.95
N GLU A 68 20.43 1.91 -7.64
CA GLU A 68 21.78 2.45 -7.63
C GLU A 68 21.79 3.87 -8.25
N PRO A 69 22.54 4.81 -7.67
CA PRO A 69 22.68 6.15 -8.24
C PRO A 69 23.25 6.09 -9.66
N ASN A 70 22.71 6.90 -10.57
CA ASN A 70 23.13 6.97 -11.97
C ASN A 70 22.96 5.66 -12.78
N ASN A 71 22.07 4.75 -12.36
CA ASN A 71 21.74 3.55 -13.12
C ASN A 71 20.34 3.68 -13.78
N PRO A 72 20.23 4.33 -14.96
CA PRO A 72 18.94 4.58 -15.61
C PRO A 72 18.24 3.30 -16.06
N PHE A 73 18.97 2.21 -16.29
CA PHE A 73 18.39 0.94 -16.71
C PHE A 73 17.62 0.27 -15.56
N GLN A 74 18.16 0.34 -14.34
CA GLN A 74 17.48 -0.18 -13.15
C GLN A 74 16.18 0.58 -12.84
N ALA A 75 16.16 1.89 -13.12
CA ALA A 75 14.97 2.73 -12.96
C ALA A 75 13.81 2.33 -13.88
N VAL A 76 14.09 1.83 -15.08
CA VAL A 76 13.05 1.45 -16.07
C VAL A 76 12.70 -0.04 -16.06
N GLN A 77 13.38 -0.85 -15.23
CA GLN A 77 13.10 -2.28 -15.14
C GLN A 77 11.80 -2.54 -14.38
N GLU A 78 10.83 -3.16 -15.05
CA GLU A 78 9.55 -3.63 -14.48
C GLU A 78 9.73 -4.83 -13.54
#